data_AF-A0A927UIR8-F1
#
_entry.id   AF-A0A927UIR8-F1
#
_cell.length_a   1.000
_cell.length_b   1.000
_cell.length_c   1.000
_cell.angle_alpha   90.00
_cell.angle_beta   90.00
_cell.angle_gamma   90.00
#
_symmetry.space_group_name_H-M   'P 1'
#
loop_
_entity.id
_entity.type
_entity.pdbx_description
1 polymer ?
#
loop_
_entity_poly.entity_id
_entity_poly.type
_entity_poly.pdbx_seq_one_letter_code
_entity_poly.pdbx_strand_id
1 'polypeptide(L)'
;MRKDKEVLVLNIFISHSSVNAGLAQKLCKDIEDAGHKCFIAPRDIRLGHEYASEIVIGIDNSDVMVLLLSKEANASPHILREVERAVSKSIPIILYKLEEVELSKSMEYFLMTHQWINASEAGFAEIVKSINELDGKNNKDDKPESTPVAEPQNKVFKSILPMVIGVSALVISIAIIVGSFIVKSGNKHNSESTMIEHNEDSSSEDNMEASIDSQTIKNAKLGEEVVFGRYNNADIVWYVIKISEDGKEAVLLSKDILTMKGFNPSKEKWGLYNGENQVFSDALAHTDMKVQAYAYGENSWETSTIRKWLNSSEKKVEYTDFIPESKRFADGMNGYDVEPGFLYNFTEEERNLIIEKTILTEGNMLSDKEIIETNDKVFLLSVDEVEWLKDAGISIFAKPTEEAIKQDETYMYSKTIKEGYETDTLLWRLRTPVNDSPSKCYMVSIDSASEPIDGSFYVGAEGFGIRPAITVDLTKLD
;
A
#
# COMPACT_ATOMS: atom_id res chain seq x y z
N MET A 1 32.72 -1.98 -53.48
CA MET A 1 32.74 -1.63 -52.03
C MET A 1 31.42 -2.07 -51.45
N ARG A 2 31.40 -2.92 -50.41
CA ARG A 2 30.21 -3.03 -49.56
C ARG A 2 30.08 -1.68 -48.84
N LYS A 3 28.86 -1.13 -48.76
CA LYS A 3 28.59 -0.13 -47.73
C LYS A 3 28.53 -0.92 -46.43
N ASP A 4 29.38 -0.60 -45.47
CA ASP A 4 29.19 -1.07 -44.12
C ASP A 4 27.85 -0.51 -43.63
N LYS A 5 26.99 -1.38 -43.10
CA LYS A 5 25.78 -0.92 -42.40
C LYS A 5 26.26 -0.21 -41.14
N GLU A 6 25.92 1.06 -40.97
CA GLU A 6 25.81 1.59 -39.60
C GLU A 6 24.75 0.74 -38.89
N VAL A 7 25.17 0.10 -37.79
CA VAL A 7 24.29 -0.61 -36.87
C VAL A 7 23.85 0.40 -35.83
N LEU A 8 22.53 0.56 -35.64
CA LEU A 8 22.04 1.51 -34.63
C LEU A 8 22.29 0.96 -33.22
N VAL A 9 22.97 1.76 -32.39
CA VAL A 9 23.21 1.45 -30.99
C VAL A 9 21.98 1.85 -30.17
N LEU A 10 21.06 0.91 -30.02
CA LEU A 10 19.88 1.05 -29.17
C LEU A 10 20.22 0.97 -27.68
N ASN A 11 19.40 1.60 -26.85
CA ASN A 11 19.43 1.55 -25.39
C ASN A 11 18.30 0.62 -24.92
N ILE A 12 18.66 -0.44 -24.20
CA ILE A 12 17.75 -1.54 -23.84
C ILE A 12 17.55 -1.56 -22.32
N PHE A 13 16.32 -1.41 -21.85
CA PHE A 13 15.99 -1.57 -20.42
C PHE A 13 15.67 -3.04 -20.12
N ILE A 14 16.29 -3.64 -19.10
CA ILE A 14 16.08 -5.05 -18.73
C ILE A 14 15.30 -5.15 -17.41
N SER A 15 13.98 -5.31 -17.55
CA SER A 15 13.06 -5.56 -16.42
C SER A 15 13.12 -7.04 -16.02
N HIS A 16 13.35 -7.32 -14.74
CA HIS A 16 13.49 -8.68 -14.23
C HIS A 16 13.28 -8.74 -12.71
N SER A 17 12.83 -9.89 -12.18
CA SER A 17 12.80 -10.10 -10.72
C SER A 17 14.23 -10.31 -10.18
N SER A 18 14.48 -9.92 -8.94
CA SER A 18 15.77 -10.13 -8.26
C SER A 18 16.18 -11.62 -8.19
N VAL A 19 15.22 -12.53 -8.19
CA VAL A 19 15.44 -13.99 -8.26
C VAL A 19 16.05 -14.41 -9.60
N ASN A 20 15.76 -13.67 -10.69
CA ASN A 20 16.28 -13.95 -12.03
C ASN A 20 17.54 -13.14 -12.39
N ALA A 21 18.15 -12.40 -11.44
CA ALA A 21 19.27 -11.49 -11.70
C ALA A 21 20.45 -12.14 -12.44
N GLY A 22 20.77 -13.41 -12.16
CA GLY A 22 21.83 -14.14 -12.88
C GLY A 22 21.54 -14.37 -14.37
N LEU A 23 20.27 -14.57 -14.74
CA LEU A 23 19.84 -14.68 -16.14
C LEU A 23 19.82 -13.30 -16.82
N ALA A 24 19.35 -12.28 -16.10
CA ALA A 24 19.31 -10.90 -16.58
C ALA A 24 20.71 -10.36 -16.87
N GLN A 25 21.70 -10.62 -16.00
CA GLN A 25 23.10 -10.27 -16.23
C GLN A 25 23.71 -10.99 -17.43
N LYS A 26 23.36 -12.26 -17.66
CA LYS A 26 23.81 -12.99 -18.85
C LYS A 26 23.23 -12.38 -20.13
N LEU A 27 21.92 -12.14 -20.17
CA LEU A 27 21.26 -11.50 -21.31
C LEU A 27 21.81 -10.09 -21.58
N CYS A 28 22.02 -9.32 -20.51
CA CYS A 28 22.63 -7.99 -20.57
C CYS A 28 23.99 -8.03 -21.28
N LYS A 29 24.85 -8.99 -20.91
CA LYS A 29 26.13 -9.21 -21.58
C LYS A 29 25.97 -9.62 -23.04
N ASP A 30 25.05 -10.53 -23.36
CA ASP A 30 24.82 -11.00 -24.74
C ASP A 30 24.30 -9.86 -25.65
N ILE A 31 23.56 -8.88 -25.11
CA ILE A 31 23.10 -7.66 -25.81
C ILE A 31 24.25 -6.63 -25.95
N GLU A 32 25.08 -6.47 -24.93
CA GLU A 32 26.26 -5.56 -24.97
C GLU A 32 27.35 -6.08 -25.92
N ASP A 33 27.62 -7.40 -25.93
CA ASP A 33 28.52 -8.07 -26.86
C ASP A 33 28.02 -7.94 -28.33
N ALA A 34 26.71 -7.75 -28.54
CA ALA A 34 26.10 -7.46 -29.84
C ALA A 34 26.20 -5.97 -30.26
N GLY A 35 26.71 -5.09 -29.39
CA GLY A 35 26.98 -3.68 -29.69
C GLY A 35 25.88 -2.69 -29.29
N HIS A 36 24.86 -3.13 -28.55
CA HIS A 36 23.84 -2.25 -27.97
C HIS A 36 24.22 -1.83 -26.53
N LYS A 37 23.46 -0.91 -25.93
CA LYS A 37 23.63 -0.50 -24.53
C LYS A 37 22.53 -1.10 -23.68
N CYS A 38 22.85 -1.56 -22.48
CA CYS A 38 21.86 -2.01 -21.51
C CYS A 38 21.76 -1.07 -20.31
N PHE A 39 20.55 -0.95 -19.78
CA PHE A 39 20.29 -0.48 -18.43
C PHE A 39 19.70 -1.65 -17.63
N ILE A 40 20.38 -2.05 -16.55
CA ILE A 40 19.94 -3.11 -15.64
C ILE A 40 20.24 -2.71 -14.19
N ALA A 41 19.23 -2.82 -13.33
CA ALA A 41 19.38 -2.54 -11.91
C ALA A 41 19.93 -3.77 -11.15
N PRO A 42 20.72 -3.58 -10.07
CA PRO A 42 21.21 -2.32 -9.53
C PRO A 42 22.49 -1.79 -10.20
N ARG A 43 23.00 -2.45 -11.26
CA ARG A 43 24.31 -2.14 -11.89
C ARG A 43 24.41 -0.69 -12.36
N ASP A 44 23.38 -0.22 -13.05
CA ASP A 44 23.41 1.07 -13.76
C ASP A 44 22.74 2.22 -12.97
N ILE A 45 22.40 1.97 -11.71
CA ILE A 45 21.89 2.98 -10.76
C ILE A 45 23.07 3.82 -10.26
N ARG A 46 23.06 5.14 -10.52
CA ARG A 46 24.17 6.01 -10.09
C ARG A 46 24.25 6.14 -8.57
N LEU A 47 25.44 5.96 -8.01
CA LEU A 47 25.69 6.11 -6.57
C LEU A 47 25.35 7.53 -6.09
N GLY A 48 24.53 7.62 -5.03
CA GLY A 48 24.06 8.90 -4.48
C GLY A 48 22.88 9.52 -5.24
N HIS A 49 22.38 8.86 -6.29
CA HIS A 49 21.10 9.19 -6.92
C HIS A 49 19.99 8.30 -6.35
N GLU A 50 18.75 8.77 -6.48
CA GLU A 50 17.56 8.11 -5.97
C GLU A 50 17.13 6.96 -6.91
N TYR A 51 16.89 5.78 -6.34
CA TYR A 51 16.84 4.52 -7.11
C TYR A 51 15.67 4.46 -8.09
N ALA A 52 14.48 4.91 -7.70
CA ALA A 52 13.30 4.87 -8.57
C ALA A 52 13.40 5.90 -9.70
N SER A 53 13.95 7.08 -9.44
CA SER A 53 14.31 8.09 -10.44
C SER A 53 15.29 7.52 -11.47
N GLU A 54 16.33 6.80 -11.05
CA GLU A 54 17.26 6.14 -11.97
C GLU A 54 16.57 5.05 -12.81
N ILE A 55 15.65 4.26 -12.24
CA ILE A 55 14.81 3.31 -12.99
C ILE A 55 13.95 4.04 -14.04
N VAL A 56 13.23 5.09 -13.65
CA VAL A 56 12.36 5.86 -14.55
C VAL A 56 13.17 6.55 -15.65
N ILE A 57 14.34 7.10 -15.33
CA ILE A 57 15.30 7.66 -16.30
C ILE A 57 15.81 6.55 -17.23
N GLY A 58 16.09 5.35 -16.71
CA GLY A 58 16.49 4.18 -17.50
C GLY A 58 15.42 3.76 -18.50
N ILE A 59 14.15 3.73 -18.10
CA ILE A 59 13.01 3.42 -18.98
C ILE A 59 12.80 4.54 -19.99
N ASP A 60 12.67 5.80 -19.54
CA ASP A 60 12.36 6.96 -20.39
C ASP A 60 13.46 7.24 -21.46
N ASN A 61 14.68 6.74 -21.27
CA ASN A 61 15.79 6.81 -22.25
C ASN A 61 16.04 5.49 -22.99
N SER A 62 15.18 4.47 -22.84
CA SER A 62 15.29 3.20 -23.57
C SER A 62 14.51 3.23 -24.88
N ASP A 63 15.12 2.65 -25.93
CA ASP A 63 14.49 2.44 -27.22
C ASP A 63 13.61 1.17 -27.22
N VAL A 64 13.91 0.21 -26.32
CA VAL A 64 13.21 -1.07 -26.15
C VAL A 64 13.30 -1.51 -24.68
N MET A 65 12.20 -2.05 -24.14
CA MET A 65 12.20 -2.81 -22.89
C MET A 65 12.24 -4.31 -23.18
N VAL A 66 13.07 -5.06 -22.46
CA VAL A 66 13.01 -6.52 -22.40
C VAL A 66 12.55 -6.94 -21.02
N LEU A 67 11.42 -7.66 -20.96
CA LEU A 67 10.83 -8.17 -19.71
C LEU A 67 11.15 -9.65 -19.56
N LEU A 68 11.88 -10.02 -18.51
CA LEU A 68 12.07 -11.40 -18.09
C LEU A 68 10.90 -11.84 -17.20
N LEU A 69 9.90 -12.46 -17.83
CA LEU A 69 8.66 -12.86 -17.18
C LEU A 69 8.82 -14.24 -16.49
N SER A 70 8.92 -14.21 -15.16
CA SER A 70 8.67 -15.33 -14.24
C SER A 70 7.42 -15.08 -13.39
N LYS A 71 7.09 -16.03 -12.52
CA LYS A 71 6.04 -15.89 -11.49
C LYS A 71 6.32 -14.72 -10.55
N GLU A 72 7.57 -14.55 -10.12
CA GLU A 72 7.99 -13.43 -9.27
C GLU A 72 7.90 -12.10 -10.02
N ALA A 73 8.21 -12.07 -11.32
CA ALA A 73 8.06 -10.88 -12.14
C ALA A 73 6.59 -10.49 -12.33
N ASN A 74 5.73 -11.48 -12.61
CA ASN A 74 4.28 -11.31 -12.78
C ASN A 74 3.56 -10.85 -11.49
N ALA A 75 4.10 -11.25 -10.33
CA ALA A 75 3.58 -10.88 -9.01
C ALA A 75 4.23 -9.62 -8.40
N SER A 76 5.18 -8.98 -9.09
CA SER A 76 5.94 -7.83 -8.58
C SER A 76 5.28 -6.49 -8.96
N PRO A 77 4.82 -5.67 -7.98
CA PRO A 77 4.27 -4.34 -8.24
C PRO A 77 5.31 -3.36 -8.83
N HIS A 78 6.60 -3.59 -8.60
CA HIS A 78 7.65 -2.77 -9.20
C HIS A 78 7.77 -3.05 -10.71
N ILE A 79 7.78 -4.33 -11.10
CA ILE A 79 7.87 -4.72 -12.52
C ILE A 79 6.59 -4.35 -13.28
N LEU A 80 5.43 -4.44 -12.62
CA LEU A 80 4.18 -3.91 -13.18
C LEU A 80 4.28 -2.41 -13.48
N ARG A 81 4.84 -1.60 -12.57
CA ARG A 81 5.09 -0.16 -12.79
C ARG A 81 6.10 0.12 -13.90
N GLU A 82 7.16 -0.69 -14.01
CA GLU A 82 8.12 -0.59 -15.13
C GLU A 82 7.41 -0.84 -16.47
N VAL A 83 6.61 -1.90 -16.56
CA VAL A 83 5.82 -2.28 -17.75
C VAL A 83 4.79 -1.19 -18.09
N GLU A 84 4.01 -0.73 -17.12
CA GLU A 84 3.07 0.39 -17.28
C GLU A 84 3.78 1.63 -17.83
N ARG A 85 4.94 1.99 -17.27
CA ARG A 85 5.70 3.15 -17.71
C ARG A 85 6.16 3.00 -19.16
N ALA A 86 6.68 1.85 -19.55
CA ALA A 86 7.07 1.57 -20.93
C ALA A 86 5.87 1.66 -21.89
N VAL A 87 4.71 1.07 -21.54
CA VAL A 87 3.46 1.21 -22.32
C VAL A 87 3.03 2.67 -22.44
N SER A 88 3.04 3.44 -21.34
CA SER A 88 2.65 4.86 -21.33
C SER A 88 3.54 5.73 -22.23
N LYS A 89 4.80 5.34 -22.41
CA LYS A 89 5.79 5.99 -23.28
C LYS A 89 5.80 5.44 -24.70
N SER A 90 4.97 4.44 -25.01
CA SER A 90 4.98 3.70 -26.28
C SER A 90 6.33 3.03 -26.59
N ILE A 91 7.09 2.67 -25.55
CA ILE A 91 8.35 1.93 -25.68
C ILE A 91 8.00 0.45 -25.98
N PRO A 92 8.51 -0.15 -27.06
CA PRO A 92 8.26 -1.55 -27.37
C PRO A 92 8.74 -2.50 -26.27
N ILE A 93 7.87 -3.41 -25.83
CA ILE A 93 8.20 -4.44 -24.84
C ILE A 93 8.39 -5.80 -25.53
N ILE A 94 9.58 -6.39 -25.38
CA ILE A 94 9.88 -7.78 -25.76
C ILE A 94 9.70 -8.64 -24.50
N LEU A 95 8.65 -9.48 -24.46
CA LEU A 95 8.48 -10.45 -23.39
C LEU A 95 9.37 -11.68 -23.64
N TYR A 96 10.12 -12.08 -22.62
CA TYR A 96 10.79 -13.38 -22.56
C TYR A 96 10.22 -14.19 -21.40
N LYS A 97 9.39 -15.19 -21.70
CA LYS A 97 8.82 -16.11 -20.71
C LYS A 97 9.89 -17.07 -20.22
N LEU A 98 10.31 -16.92 -18.97
CA LEU A 98 11.23 -17.85 -18.30
C LEU A 98 10.56 -19.17 -17.94
N GLU A 99 9.25 -19.13 -17.69
CA GLU A 99 8.40 -20.25 -17.32
C GLU A 99 6.95 -19.95 -17.74
N GLU A 100 6.09 -20.97 -17.76
CA GLU A 100 4.68 -20.78 -18.10
C GLU A 100 3.91 -20.29 -16.86
N VAL A 101 3.39 -19.07 -16.93
CA VAL A 101 2.79 -18.34 -15.82
C VAL A 101 1.48 -17.71 -16.30
N GLU A 102 0.41 -17.93 -15.54
CA GLU A 102 -0.86 -17.21 -15.72
C GLU A 102 -0.64 -15.74 -15.30
N LEU A 103 -0.83 -14.81 -16.23
CA LEU A 103 -0.63 -13.39 -15.98
C LEU A 103 -1.64 -12.89 -14.92
N SER A 104 -1.19 -12.01 -14.04
CA SER A 104 -2.12 -11.22 -13.22
C SER A 104 -2.97 -10.33 -14.13
N LYS A 105 -4.23 -10.02 -13.77
CA LYS A 105 -5.12 -9.22 -14.63
C LYS A 105 -4.50 -7.88 -15.08
N SER A 106 -3.74 -7.23 -14.20
CA SER A 106 -3.03 -5.99 -14.49
C SER A 106 -1.89 -6.21 -15.51
N MET A 107 -1.11 -7.28 -15.34
CA MET A 107 -0.04 -7.62 -16.29
C MET A 107 -0.60 -8.10 -17.63
N GLU A 108 -1.72 -8.84 -17.63
CA GLU A 108 -2.48 -9.20 -18.82
C GLU A 108 -2.93 -7.93 -19.56
N TYR A 109 -3.59 -6.98 -18.88
CA TYR A 109 -4.07 -5.73 -19.49
C TYR A 109 -2.99 -4.96 -20.26
N PHE A 110 -1.79 -4.80 -19.68
CA PHE A 110 -0.68 -4.11 -20.35
C PHE A 110 -0.01 -4.95 -21.45
N LEU A 111 0.04 -6.28 -21.30
CA LEU A 111 0.77 -7.17 -22.21
C LEU A 111 -0.11 -7.85 -23.28
N MET A 112 -1.44 -7.66 -23.25
CA MET A 112 -2.47 -8.28 -24.11
C MET A 112 -2.19 -8.26 -25.62
N THR A 113 -1.44 -7.27 -26.12
CA THR A 113 -1.13 -7.07 -27.55
C THR A 113 0.29 -7.46 -27.94
N HIS A 114 1.14 -7.85 -26.98
CA HIS A 114 2.57 -8.08 -27.21
C HIS A 114 2.86 -9.54 -27.62
N GLN A 115 3.81 -9.71 -28.53
CA GLN A 115 4.37 -11.03 -28.87
C GLN A 115 5.40 -11.44 -27.81
N TRP A 116 5.49 -12.74 -27.51
CA TRP A 116 6.43 -13.29 -26.53
C TRP A 116 7.39 -14.31 -27.15
N ILE A 117 8.58 -14.38 -26.58
CA ILE A 117 9.59 -15.41 -26.84
C ILE A 117 9.62 -16.34 -25.62
N ASN A 118 9.63 -17.65 -25.85
CA ASN A 118 9.72 -18.65 -24.78
C ASN A 118 11.19 -18.99 -24.47
N ALA A 119 11.50 -19.28 -23.21
CA ALA A 119 12.83 -19.71 -22.82
C ALA A 119 13.26 -21.01 -23.53
N SER A 120 14.42 -20.94 -24.18
CA SER A 120 15.05 -22.06 -24.88
C SER A 120 16.57 -21.88 -24.87
N GLU A 121 17.34 -22.91 -25.24
CA GLU A 121 18.80 -22.81 -25.38
C GLU A 121 19.24 -21.74 -26.41
N ALA A 122 18.36 -21.34 -27.33
CA ALA A 122 18.60 -20.30 -28.33
C ALA A 122 17.93 -18.94 -28.00
N GLY A 123 17.11 -18.86 -26.95
CA GLY A 123 16.17 -17.75 -26.74
C GLY A 123 16.81 -16.36 -26.61
N PHE A 124 18.01 -16.26 -26.01
CA PHE A 124 18.74 -14.98 -25.93
C PHE A 124 19.23 -14.50 -27.31
N ALA A 125 19.59 -15.41 -28.23
CA ALA A 125 19.93 -15.05 -29.60
C ALA A 125 18.71 -14.55 -30.38
N GLU A 126 17.50 -15.01 -30.05
CA GLU A 126 16.25 -14.52 -30.64
C GLU A 126 15.89 -13.12 -30.13
N ILE A 127 16.15 -12.81 -28.85
CA ILE A 127 16.03 -11.44 -28.31
C ILE A 127 17.00 -10.49 -29.06
N VAL A 128 18.29 -10.84 -29.12
CA VAL A 128 19.31 -10.03 -29.81
C VAL A 128 18.95 -9.85 -31.29
N LYS A 129 18.46 -10.89 -31.97
CA LYS A 129 17.96 -10.80 -33.35
C LYS A 129 16.77 -9.86 -33.48
N SER A 130 15.82 -9.91 -32.54
CA SER A 130 14.63 -9.05 -32.55
C SER A 130 15.00 -7.57 -32.36
N ILE A 131 15.94 -7.27 -31.45
CA ILE A 131 16.50 -5.93 -31.26
C ILE A 131 17.19 -5.44 -32.56
N ASN A 132 17.98 -6.30 -33.22
CA ASN A 132 18.61 -6.00 -34.52
C ASN A 132 17.63 -5.89 -35.70
N GLU A 133 16.39 -6.38 -35.58
CA GLU A 133 15.34 -6.20 -36.59
C GLU A 133 14.58 -4.87 -36.40
N LEU A 134 14.58 -4.29 -35.20
CA LEU A 134 14.02 -2.97 -34.91
C LEU A 134 14.89 -1.84 -35.50
N ASP A 135 16.22 -2.00 -35.50
CA ASP A 135 17.20 -1.16 -36.24
C ASP A 135 16.75 -0.92 -37.70
N GLY A 136 16.24 -1.97 -38.36
CA GLY A 136 15.86 -1.94 -39.77
C GLY A 136 14.62 -1.10 -40.15
N LYS A 137 13.85 -0.56 -39.20
CA LYS A 137 12.58 0.15 -39.49
C LYS A 137 12.62 1.67 -39.36
N ASN A 138 13.56 2.25 -38.59
CA ASN A 138 13.61 3.69 -38.33
C ASN A 138 14.21 4.52 -39.50
N ASN A 139 14.32 3.94 -40.70
CA ASN A 139 14.95 4.58 -41.86
C ASN A 139 14.02 4.55 -43.08
N LYS A 140 12.92 5.31 -42.99
CA LYS A 140 12.14 5.82 -44.13
C LYS A 140 11.24 6.99 -43.69
N ASP A 141 11.26 8.04 -44.50
CA ASP A 141 10.32 9.16 -44.37
C ASP A 141 8.89 8.69 -44.59
N ASP A 142 8.04 8.78 -43.56
CA ASP A 142 6.59 8.88 -43.72
C ASP A 142 6.04 9.87 -42.69
N LYS A 143 5.96 11.13 -43.13
CA LYS A 143 5.35 12.23 -42.39
C LYS A 143 3.83 12.10 -42.57
N PRO A 144 3.01 11.95 -41.51
CA PRO A 144 1.59 11.71 -41.67
C PRO A 144 0.90 12.94 -42.28
N GLU A 145 0.42 12.78 -43.52
CA GLU A 145 -0.39 13.77 -44.21
C GLU A 145 -1.83 13.77 -43.64
N SER A 146 -2.46 14.94 -43.61
CA SER A 146 -3.68 15.18 -42.83
C SER A 146 -4.99 14.83 -43.56
N THR A 147 -6.02 14.53 -42.75
CA THR A 147 -7.48 14.50 -43.03
C THR A 147 -8.10 13.19 -43.56
N PRO A 148 -9.42 12.94 -43.31
CA PRO A 148 -10.33 13.50 -42.30
C PRO A 148 -10.99 12.46 -41.37
N VAL A 149 -11.63 12.93 -40.31
CA VAL A 149 -12.40 12.14 -39.33
C VAL A 149 -13.67 11.53 -39.95
N ALA A 150 -14.01 10.30 -39.57
CA ALA A 150 -15.30 9.68 -39.80
C ALA A 150 -15.93 9.20 -38.48
N GLU A 151 -17.24 9.39 -38.32
CA GLU A 151 -17.99 9.13 -37.07
C GLU A 151 -18.18 7.63 -36.75
N PRO A 152 -18.35 7.26 -35.47
CA PRO A 152 -18.49 5.86 -35.06
C PRO A 152 -19.92 5.32 -35.30
N GLN A 153 -20.03 4.11 -35.85
CA GLN A 153 -21.29 3.38 -35.92
C GLN A 153 -21.34 2.22 -34.92
N ASN A 154 -22.28 2.33 -33.97
CA ASN A 154 -22.60 1.31 -32.98
C ASN A 154 -22.96 -0.06 -33.60
N LYS A 155 -22.32 -1.15 -33.14
CA LYS A 155 -22.89 -2.50 -33.18
C LYS A 155 -22.57 -3.29 -31.90
N VAL A 156 -23.63 -3.56 -31.13
CA VAL A 156 -23.64 -4.44 -29.95
C VAL A 156 -23.53 -5.91 -30.40
N PHE A 157 -22.77 -6.74 -29.68
CA PHE A 157 -22.94 -8.19 -29.71
C PHE A 157 -22.86 -8.83 -28.31
N LYS A 158 -23.57 -9.96 -28.15
CA LYS A 158 -23.90 -10.57 -26.84
C LYS A 158 -22.98 -11.75 -26.48
N SER A 159 -22.86 -11.95 -25.16
CA SER A 159 -22.43 -13.15 -24.41
C SER A 159 -22.62 -14.51 -25.09
N ILE A 160 -21.67 -15.44 -24.83
CA ILE A 160 -21.89 -16.85 -24.46
C ILE A 160 -20.64 -17.36 -23.68
N LEU A 161 -20.86 -18.16 -22.62
CA LEU A 161 -19.87 -19.06 -21.97
C LEU A 161 -20.52 -20.44 -21.73
N PRO A 162 -19.85 -21.55 -22.10
CA PRO A 162 -19.75 -22.77 -21.25
C PRO A 162 -18.45 -23.62 -21.46
N MET A 163 -18.08 -24.64 -20.66
CA MET A 163 -18.27 -24.94 -19.23
C MET A 163 -17.46 -26.21 -18.80
N VAL A 164 -16.30 -26.04 -18.13
CA VAL A 164 -15.69 -26.98 -17.14
C VAL A 164 -15.13 -28.36 -17.61
N ILE A 165 -14.14 -28.88 -16.85
CA ILE A 165 -13.89 -30.29 -16.40
C ILE A 165 -12.42 -30.78 -16.60
N GLY A 166 -11.80 -31.33 -15.54
CA GLY A 166 -10.70 -32.32 -15.63
C GLY A 166 -9.41 -31.99 -14.86
N VAL A 167 -9.37 -32.01 -13.52
CA VAL A 167 -9.20 -33.20 -12.64
C VAL A 167 -7.76 -33.77 -12.58
N SER A 168 -6.98 -33.18 -11.63
CA SER A 168 -6.22 -33.82 -10.53
C SER A 168 -4.97 -34.69 -10.74
N ALA A 169 -4.12 -34.67 -9.68
CA ALA A 169 -3.19 -35.73 -9.25
C ALA A 169 -1.93 -35.94 -10.15
N LEU A 170 -0.80 -36.55 -9.75
CA LEU A 170 -0.31 -37.17 -8.50
C LEU A 170 1.24 -37.34 -8.63
N VAL A 171 2.16 -37.35 -7.64
CA VAL A 171 2.36 -36.74 -6.30
C VAL A 171 3.75 -37.21 -5.76
N ILE A 172 4.25 -36.71 -4.59
CA ILE A 172 5.32 -37.31 -3.73
C ILE A 172 6.78 -37.26 -4.27
N SER A 173 7.89 -37.15 -3.50
CA SER A 173 8.23 -36.68 -2.13
C SER A 173 9.76 -36.84 -1.93
N ILE A 174 10.25 -36.56 -0.70
CA ILE A 174 11.54 -36.99 -0.11
C ILE A 174 12.72 -36.11 -0.57
N ALA A 175 13.22 -35.13 0.19
CA ALA A 175 13.73 -35.11 1.58
C ALA A 175 15.12 -35.75 1.76
N ILE A 176 15.72 -35.51 2.95
CA ILE A 176 16.83 -36.25 3.58
C ILE A 176 18.28 -35.70 3.37
N ILE A 177 18.71 -34.94 4.40
CA ILE A 177 19.88 -35.17 5.28
C ILE A 177 21.27 -34.54 4.95
N VAL A 178 21.64 -33.61 5.86
CA VAL A 178 22.92 -33.43 6.60
C VAL A 178 24.21 -33.09 5.82
N GLY A 179 24.97 -32.11 6.34
CA GLY A 179 26.39 -31.99 6.02
C GLY A 179 27.10 -30.71 6.47
N SER A 180 27.16 -30.48 7.77
CA SER A 180 28.04 -29.52 8.48
C SER A 180 29.28 -29.01 7.73
N PHE A 181 29.58 -27.71 7.82
CA PHE A 181 30.93 -27.29 8.20
C PHE A 181 30.99 -26.00 9.03
N ILE A 182 31.82 -26.07 10.07
CA ILE A 182 32.04 -25.09 11.14
C ILE A 182 32.93 -23.94 10.68
N VAL A 183 32.61 -22.69 11.05
CA VAL A 183 33.61 -21.73 11.56
C VAL A 183 33.03 -20.94 12.74
N LYS A 184 33.79 -20.86 13.84
CA LYS A 184 33.52 -20.02 15.00
C LYS A 184 33.81 -18.55 14.70
N SER A 185 32.99 -17.65 15.22
CA SER A 185 33.53 -16.65 16.14
C SER A 185 32.49 -16.37 17.21
N GLY A 186 32.91 -16.25 18.46
CA GLY A 186 32.02 -16.00 19.57
C GLY A 186 32.45 -14.77 20.34
N ASN A 187 31.49 -14.02 20.85
CA ASN A 187 31.67 -13.27 22.08
C ASN A 187 30.37 -13.33 22.86
N LYS A 188 30.42 -13.90 24.07
CA LYS A 188 29.36 -13.76 25.06
C LYS A 188 29.58 -12.43 25.78
N HIS A 189 28.55 -11.61 25.88
CA HIS A 189 28.41 -10.71 27.02
C HIS A 189 27.14 -11.07 27.78
N ASN A 190 27.25 -11.05 29.11
CA ASN A 190 26.18 -11.45 30.01
C ASN A 190 25.08 -10.39 30.01
N SER A 191 23.83 -10.85 30.07
CA SER A 191 22.70 -10.02 30.46
C SER A 191 22.73 -9.80 31.97
N GLU A 192 23.20 -8.63 32.42
CA GLU A 192 22.90 -8.13 33.76
C GLU A 192 21.62 -7.28 33.67
N SER A 193 20.56 -7.74 34.32
CA SER A 193 19.32 -6.97 34.45
C SER A 193 19.54 -5.79 35.39
N THR A 194 19.85 -4.61 34.86
CA THR A 194 19.86 -3.37 35.64
C THR A 194 18.44 -2.87 35.80
N MET A 195 17.89 -3.01 37.01
CA MET A 195 16.66 -2.32 37.42
C MET A 195 16.90 -0.81 37.30
N ILE A 196 16.15 -0.13 36.43
CA ILE A 196 16.06 1.33 36.48
C ILE A 196 14.93 1.66 37.45
N GLU A 197 15.31 2.07 38.67
CA GLU A 197 14.38 2.66 39.62
C GLU A 197 13.68 3.85 38.96
N HIS A 198 12.36 3.79 38.84
CA HIS A 198 11.56 4.98 38.55
C HIS A 198 11.58 5.84 39.81
N ASN A 199 12.35 6.93 39.78
CA ASN A 199 12.11 8.02 40.71
C ASN A 199 10.73 8.60 40.38
N GLU A 200 9.84 8.58 41.36
CA GLU A 200 8.63 9.40 41.37
C GLU A 200 9.05 10.87 41.43
N ASP A 201 9.26 11.49 40.26
CA ASP A 201 9.34 12.95 40.19
C ASP A 201 7.92 13.49 40.00
N SER A 202 7.43 14.19 41.01
CA SER A 202 6.10 14.79 41.02
C SER A 202 6.09 16.04 40.14
N SER A 203 6.10 15.86 38.82
CA SER A 203 5.78 16.94 37.89
C SER A 203 4.30 17.28 38.01
N SER A 204 4.01 18.58 38.12
CA SER A 204 2.69 19.17 38.15
C SER A 204 1.75 18.61 37.08
N GLU A 205 0.45 18.62 37.39
CA GLU A 205 -0.59 18.76 36.36
C GLU A 205 -0.30 20.07 35.62
N ASP A 206 0.42 19.98 34.49
CA ASP A 206 0.59 21.12 33.60
C ASP A 206 -0.80 21.53 33.12
N ASN A 207 -1.16 22.79 33.37
CA ASN A 207 -2.36 23.38 32.80
C ASN A 207 -2.19 23.39 31.27
N MET A 208 -2.67 22.35 30.59
CA MET A 208 -2.76 22.31 29.14
C MET A 208 -3.73 23.39 28.70
N GLU A 209 -3.20 24.55 28.30
CA GLU A 209 -4.00 25.59 27.65
C GLU A 209 -4.65 25.00 26.40
N ALA A 210 -5.96 25.24 26.25
CA ALA A 210 -6.73 24.67 25.17
C ALA A 210 -6.22 25.17 23.80
N SER A 211 -6.05 24.26 22.85
CA SER A 211 -5.52 24.55 21.51
C SER A 211 -6.56 25.16 20.56
N ILE A 212 -7.73 25.53 21.10
CA ILE A 212 -8.95 25.83 20.34
C ILE A 212 -8.83 27.20 19.67
N ASP A 213 -8.68 27.22 18.34
CA ASP A 213 -8.98 28.41 17.55
C ASP A 213 -10.49 28.53 17.31
N SER A 214 -11.23 28.87 18.38
CA SER A 214 -12.69 28.79 18.41
C SER A 214 -13.35 29.73 17.39
N GLN A 215 -12.75 30.91 17.17
CA GLN A 215 -13.22 31.87 16.18
C GLN A 215 -12.92 31.41 14.76
N THR A 216 -11.78 30.78 14.48
CA THR A 216 -11.55 30.19 13.15
C THR A 216 -12.50 29.02 12.91
N ILE A 217 -12.65 28.06 13.83
CA ILE A 217 -13.56 26.92 13.67
C ILE A 217 -15.01 27.38 13.43
N LYS A 218 -15.51 28.36 14.20
CA LYS A 218 -16.88 28.89 14.05
C LYS A 218 -17.17 29.48 12.67
N ASN A 219 -16.16 30.10 12.06
CA ASN A 219 -16.28 30.81 10.78
C ASN A 219 -15.67 30.02 9.61
N ALA A 220 -15.22 28.79 9.85
CA ALA A 220 -14.47 27.99 8.90
C ALA A 220 -15.36 27.56 7.73
N LYS A 221 -14.81 27.64 6.52
CA LYS A 221 -15.46 27.20 5.29
C LYS A 221 -14.94 25.83 4.87
N LEU A 222 -15.72 25.18 4.02
CA LEU A 222 -15.33 23.95 3.35
C LEU A 222 -13.95 24.12 2.67
N GLY A 223 -13.03 23.21 2.94
CA GLY A 223 -11.64 23.26 2.46
C GLY A 223 -10.65 24.03 3.35
N GLU A 224 -11.10 24.82 4.33
CA GLU A 224 -10.21 25.58 5.22
C GLU A 224 -9.56 24.70 6.29
N GLU A 225 -8.39 25.12 6.78
CA GLU A 225 -7.63 24.46 7.85
C GLU A 225 -7.97 25.09 9.22
N VAL A 226 -8.14 24.25 10.24
CA VAL A 226 -8.42 24.65 11.63
C VAL A 226 -7.52 23.89 12.61
N VAL A 227 -7.18 24.50 13.75
CA VAL A 227 -6.42 23.86 14.84
C VAL A 227 -7.39 23.48 15.97
N PHE A 228 -7.36 22.21 16.38
CA PHE A 228 -8.27 21.69 17.40
C PHE A 228 -7.76 20.40 18.05
N GLY A 229 -7.62 20.39 19.38
CA GLY A 229 -7.16 19.23 20.12
C GLY A 229 -5.68 18.88 19.89
N ARG A 230 -5.18 17.98 20.74
CA ARG A 230 -3.77 17.59 20.76
C ARG A 230 -3.61 16.07 20.74
N TYR A 231 -2.59 15.60 20.03
CA TYR A 231 -2.17 14.20 20.02
C TYR A 231 -0.63 14.13 19.99
N ASN A 232 -0.03 13.18 20.70
CA ASN A 232 1.44 13.10 20.90
C ASN A 232 2.11 14.43 21.34
N ASN A 233 1.40 15.21 22.16
CA ASN A 233 1.79 16.54 22.62
C ASN A 233 1.93 17.62 21.52
N ALA A 234 1.52 17.35 20.28
CA ALA A 234 1.40 18.32 19.20
C ALA A 234 -0.06 18.73 18.97
N ASP A 235 -0.28 19.96 18.50
CA ASP A 235 -1.60 20.43 18.07
C ASP A 235 -2.01 19.77 16.75
N ILE A 236 -3.28 19.40 16.61
CA ILE A 236 -3.78 18.74 15.40
C ILE A 236 -4.37 19.80 14.46
N VAL A 237 -3.87 19.83 13.23
CA VAL A 237 -4.47 20.58 12.12
C VAL A 237 -5.49 19.69 11.42
N TRP A 238 -6.68 20.22 11.15
CA TRP A 238 -7.78 19.55 10.46
C TRP A 238 -8.23 20.34 9.26
N TYR A 239 -8.73 19.65 8.25
CA TYR A 239 -9.53 20.22 7.18
C TYR A 239 -11.02 20.18 7.52
N VAL A 240 -11.76 21.24 7.18
CA VAL A 240 -13.23 21.19 7.11
C VAL A 240 -13.65 20.46 5.83
N ILE A 241 -14.10 19.21 5.97
CA ILE A 241 -14.45 18.34 4.83
C ILE A 241 -15.95 18.29 4.55
N LYS A 242 -16.80 18.72 5.50
CA LYS A 242 -18.25 18.83 5.32
C LYS A 242 -18.84 19.83 6.30
N ILE A 243 -19.90 20.54 5.90
CA ILE A 243 -20.71 21.39 6.77
C ILE A 243 -22.17 20.93 6.64
N SER A 244 -22.94 20.92 7.73
CA SER A 244 -24.36 20.58 7.70
C SER A 244 -25.18 21.60 6.90
N GLU A 245 -26.32 21.18 6.33
CA GLU A 245 -27.19 22.08 5.54
C GLU A 245 -27.69 23.30 6.34
N ASP A 246 -27.81 23.17 7.66
CA ASP A 246 -28.21 24.24 8.57
C ASP A 246 -27.03 25.04 9.16
N GLY A 247 -25.79 24.74 8.77
CA GLY A 247 -24.58 25.44 9.17
C GLY A 247 -24.19 25.30 10.64
N LYS A 248 -24.73 24.32 11.37
CA LYS A 248 -24.47 24.12 12.81
C LYS A 248 -23.41 23.10 13.13
N GLU A 249 -23.11 22.18 12.21
CA GLU A 249 -22.12 21.13 12.41
C GLU A 249 -21.07 21.18 11.29
N ALA A 250 -19.81 20.89 11.62
CA ALA A 250 -18.76 20.64 10.65
C ALA A 250 -18.11 19.27 10.89
N VAL A 251 -17.85 18.51 9.83
CA VAL A 251 -16.97 17.34 9.89
C VAL A 251 -15.56 17.79 9.58
N LEU A 252 -14.65 17.48 10.49
CA LEU A 252 -13.22 17.78 10.39
C LEU A 252 -12.46 16.48 10.14
N LEU A 253 -11.54 16.46 9.19
CA LEU A 253 -10.57 15.37 8.98
C LEU A 253 -9.16 15.86 9.29
N SER A 254 -8.40 15.10 10.06
CA SER A 254 -6.96 15.35 10.27
C SER A 254 -6.22 15.60 8.94
N LYS A 255 -5.52 16.73 8.86
CA LYS A 255 -4.81 17.17 7.65
C LYS A 255 -3.74 16.16 7.25
N ASP A 256 -2.88 15.85 8.21
CA ASP A 256 -1.79 14.89 8.09
C ASP A 256 -2.18 13.56 8.78
N ILE A 257 -1.52 12.47 8.42
CA ILE A 257 -1.66 11.16 9.08
C ILE A 257 -1.01 11.24 10.47
N LEU A 258 -1.78 10.95 11.52
CA LEU A 258 -1.35 11.24 12.90
C LEU A 258 -0.53 10.14 13.58
N THR A 259 -0.72 8.88 13.16
CA THR A 259 -0.03 7.71 13.72
C THR A 259 -0.15 6.51 12.78
N MET A 260 0.61 5.44 13.07
CA MET A 260 0.57 4.16 12.38
C MET A 260 0.02 3.10 13.34
N LYS A 261 -1.15 2.52 13.05
CA LYS A 261 -1.77 1.51 13.91
C LYS A 261 -2.56 0.49 13.09
N GLY A 262 -2.59 -0.75 13.55
CA GLY A 262 -3.49 -1.77 13.02
C GLY A 262 -4.95 -1.42 13.25
N PHE A 263 -5.81 -1.83 12.32
CA PHE A 263 -7.26 -1.63 12.45
C PHE A 263 -7.83 -2.56 13.54
N ASN A 264 -7.46 -3.84 13.46
CA ASN A 264 -7.82 -4.84 14.47
C ASN A 264 -6.82 -6.01 14.42
N PRO A 265 -6.17 -6.40 15.54
CA PRO A 265 -5.16 -7.46 15.57
C PRO A 265 -5.75 -8.86 15.41
N SER A 266 -4.89 -9.86 15.21
CA SER A 266 -5.25 -11.27 15.39
C SER A 266 -5.64 -11.60 16.85
N LYS A 267 -6.34 -12.74 17.03
CA LYS A 267 -6.91 -13.13 18.33
C LYS A 267 -5.86 -13.55 19.38
N GLU A 268 -4.69 -14.06 18.96
CA GLU A 268 -3.62 -14.54 19.86
C GLU A 268 -2.22 -14.14 19.37
N LYS A 269 -1.92 -14.44 18.11
CA LYS A 269 -0.67 -14.12 17.41
C LYS A 269 -0.92 -14.17 15.90
N TRP A 270 -0.29 -13.24 15.18
CA TRP A 270 -0.46 -13.12 13.73
C TRP A 270 -0.17 -14.43 13.00
N GLY A 271 -1.12 -14.86 12.17
CA GLY A 271 -1.03 -16.08 11.37
C GLY A 271 -1.08 -17.39 12.14
N LEU A 272 -1.42 -17.38 13.43
CA LEU A 272 -1.68 -18.60 14.21
C LEU A 272 -3.18 -18.82 14.45
N TYR A 273 -3.57 -20.10 14.48
CA TYR A 273 -4.89 -20.54 14.91
C TYR A 273 -4.76 -21.56 16.05
N ASN A 274 -5.41 -21.28 17.18
CA ASN A 274 -5.36 -22.06 18.43
C ASN A 274 -3.92 -22.36 18.92
N GLY A 275 -3.06 -21.33 19.00
CA GLY A 275 -1.68 -21.42 19.52
C GLY A 275 -0.66 -22.29 18.76
N GLU A 276 -1.09 -23.30 17.99
CA GLU A 276 -0.22 -24.36 17.48
C GLU A 276 -0.18 -24.46 15.94
N ASN A 277 -1.24 -24.04 15.24
CA ASN A 277 -1.32 -24.14 13.78
C ASN A 277 -0.89 -22.84 13.11
N GLN A 278 0.22 -22.86 12.37
CA GLN A 278 0.59 -21.78 11.45
C GLN A 278 -0.33 -21.85 10.22
N VAL A 279 -1.13 -20.80 10.00
CA VAL A 279 -2.06 -20.74 8.85
C VAL A 279 -1.45 -20.01 7.64
N PHE A 280 -0.14 -19.70 7.71
CA PHE A 280 0.65 -18.93 6.75
C PHE A 280 1.00 -19.65 5.43
N SER A 281 0.14 -20.56 5.01
CA SER A 281 0.21 -21.31 3.75
C SER A 281 -1.09 -22.06 3.44
N ASP A 282 -2.02 -22.11 4.39
CA ASP A 282 -3.06 -23.13 4.38
C ASP A 282 -4.28 -22.69 3.61
N ALA A 283 -4.80 -23.62 2.80
CA ALA A 283 -6.12 -23.50 2.20
C ALA A 283 -7.21 -23.24 3.26
N LEU A 284 -7.00 -23.64 4.52
CA LEU A 284 -7.97 -23.50 5.59
C LEU A 284 -8.41 -22.05 5.83
N ALA A 285 -7.50 -21.08 5.93
CA ALA A 285 -7.88 -19.65 6.07
C ALA A 285 -8.43 -19.04 4.76
N HIS A 286 -8.29 -19.72 3.63
CA HIS A 286 -8.93 -19.34 2.37
C HIS A 286 -10.32 -19.98 2.22
N THR A 287 -10.65 -21.00 3.01
CA THR A 287 -11.95 -21.71 3.00
C THR A 287 -12.83 -21.45 4.22
N ASP A 288 -12.25 -21.09 5.37
CA ASP A 288 -12.96 -20.81 6.62
C ASP A 288 -12.68 -19.37 7.07
N MET A 289 -13.71 -18.54 6.95
CA MET A 289 -13.67 -17.11 7.27
C MET A 289 -13.49 -16.84 8.77
N LYS A 290 -13.90 -17.75 9.66
CA LYS A 290 -13.68 -17.60 11.12
C LYS A 290 -12.23 -17.90 11.48
N VAL A 291 -11.60 -18.87 10.81
CA VAL A 291 -10.15 -19.12 10.93
C VAL A 291 -9.36 -17.91 10.39
N GLN A 292 -9.78 -17.32 9.27
CA GLN A 292 -9.16 -16.11 8.72
C GLN A 292 -9.22 -14.94 9.71
N ALA A 293 -10.41 -14.60 10.21
CA ALA A 293 -10.60 -13.51 11.17
C ALA A 293 -9.84 -13.72 12.49
N TYR A 294 -9.74 -14.96 12.96
CA TYR A 294 -8.94 -15.29 14.14
C TYR A 294 -7.44 -15.04 13.90
N ALA A 295 -6.90 -15.52 12.77
CA ALA A 295 -5.47 -15.51 12.48
C ALA A 295 -4.95 -14.16 11.99
N TYR A 296 -5.79 -13.36 11.31
CA TYR A 296 -5.39 -12.12 10.62
C TYR A 296 -6.19 -10.87 11.06
N GLY A 297 -7.03 -11.00 12.09
CA GLY A 297 -7.87 -9.93 12.61
C GLY A 297 -9.18 -9.76 11.84
N GLU A 298 -10.12 -9.03 12.43
CA GLU A 298 -11.48 -8.84 11.91
C GLU A 298 -11.76 -7.39 11.50
N ASN A 299 -12.37 -7.18 10.33
CA ASN A 299 -12.69 -5.87 9.74
C ASN A 299 -14.02 -5.25 10.22
N SER A 300 -14.63 -5.75 11.29
CA SER A 300 -15.85 -5.16 11.86
C SER A 300 -15.54 -3.86 12.60
N TRP A 301 -16.17 -2.75 12.20
CA TRP A 301 -15.98 -1.45 12.86
C TRP A 301 -16.41 -1.46 14.32
N GLU A 302 -17.58 -2.03 14.66
CA GLU A 302 -18.15 -1.98 16.01
C GLU A 302 -17.24 -2.59 17.10
N THR A 303 -16.56 -3.69 16.77
CA THR A 303 -15.66 -4.44 17.66
C THR A 303 -14.17 -4.10 17.50
N SER A 304 -13.81 -3.27 16.51
CA SER A 304 -12.39 -2.97 16.21
C SER A 304 -11.67 -2.28 17.38
N THR A 305 -10.43 -2.69 17.63
CA THR A 305 -9.57 -2.04 18.63
C THR A 305 -9.27 -0.59 18.27
N ILE A 306 -9.15 -0.25 16.98
CA ILE A 306 -8.89 1.12 16.55
C ILE A 306 -10.07 2.05 16.89
N ARG A 307 -11.33 1.64 16.65
CA ARG A 307 -12.52 2.41 17.05
C ARG A 307 -12.54 2.67 18.56
N LYS A 308 -12.23 1.64 19.35
CA LYS A 308 -12.19 1.73 20.82
C LYS A 308 -11.11 2.69 21.32
N TRP A 309 -9.94 2.66 20.70
CA TRP A 309 -8.85 3.58 20.99
C TRP A 309 -9.17 5.03 20.58
N LEU A 310 -9.75 5.23 19.38
CA LEU A 310 -10.14 6.54 18.84
C LEU A 310 -11.16 7.26 19.72
N ASN A 311 -12.09 6.53 20.33
CA ASN A 311 -13.11 7.08 21.24
C ASN A 311 -12.68 7.04 22.72
N SER A 312 -11.47 6.55 23.00
CA SER A 312 -10.79 6.55 24.30
C SER A 312 -10.44 7.95 24.83
N SER A 313 -11.00 8.41 25.96
CA SER A 313 -10.41 9.50 26.75
C SER A 313 -9.63 9.00 27.99
N GLU A 314 -9.40 7.69 28.11
CA GLU A 314 -8.73 7.09 29.27
C GLU A 314 -7.22 7.03 29.12
N LYS A 315 -6.49 7.15 30.23
CA LYS A 315 -5.03 6.95 30.27
C LYS A 315 -4.61 5.51 29.91
N LYS A 316 -5.51 4.55 30.10
CA LYS A 316 -5.37 3.14 29.73
C LYS A 316 -6.67 2.66 29.11
N VAL A 317 -6.63 2.27 27.84
CA VAL A 317 -7.79 1.71 27.15
C VAL A 317 -7.92 0.23 27.51
N GLU A 318 -9.08 -0.19 28.05
CA GLU A 318 -9.33 -1.59 28.35
C GLU A 318 -9.83 -2.34 27.11
N TYR A 319 -9.15 -3.43 26.74
CA TYR A 319 -9.49 -4.26 25.59
C TYR A 319 -9.94 -5.66 26.03
N THR A 320 -11.00 -6.21 25.40
CA THR A 320 -11.64 -7.46 25.83
C THR A 320 -11.42 -8.59 24.83
N ASP A 321 -11.85 -8.39 23.59
CA ASP A 321 -11.93 -9.46 22.60
C ASP A 321 -10.67 -9.54 21.74
N PHE A 322 -10.20 -8.40 21.28
CA PHE A 322 -8.95 -8.23 20.56
C PHE A 322 -8.10 -7.26 21.38
N ILE A 323 -6.83 -7.59 21.61
CA ILE A 323 -5.89 -6.76 22.38
C ILE A 323 -4.79 -6.32 21.41
N PRO A 324 -4.52 -5.01 21.23
CA PRO A 324 -3.55 -4.54 20.23
C PRO A 324 -2.09 -4.64 20.70
N GLU A 325 -1.70 -5.79 21.25
CA GLU A 325 -0.29 -6.13 21.55
C GLU A 325 0.50 -6.33 20.25
N SER A 326 1.70 -5.77 20.13
CA SER A 326 2.53 -5.82 18.90
C SER A 326 2.69 -7.24 18.33
N LYS A 327 2.79 -8.29 19.18
CA LYS A 327 2.92 -9.70 18.75
C LYS A 327 1.72 -10.27 17.95
N ARG A 328 0.56 -9.61 17.98
CA ARG A 328 -0.69 -10.02 17.30
C ARG A 328 -0.87 -9.36 15.94
N PHE A 329 0.03 -8.45 15.61
CA PHE A 329 0.11 -7.64 14.41
C PHE A 329 1.18 -8.20 13.45
N ALA A 330 1.11 -7.85 12.17
CA ALA A 330 1.78 -8.62 11.12
C ALA A 330 3.31 -8.70 11.28
N ASP A 331 3.94 -7.56 11.53
CA ASP A 331 5.39 -7.44 11.69
C ASP A 331 5.86 -7.61 13.14
N GLY A 332 4.94 -7.84 14.09
CA GLY A 332 5.27 -7.88 15.51
C GLY A 332 5.45 -6.51 16.17
N MET A 333 4.98 -5.43 15.52
CA MET A 333 5.29 -4.01 15.78
C MET A 333 4.01 -3.15 15.91
N ASN A 334 4.16 -1.86 16.24
CA ASN A 334 3.12 -0.82 16.30
C ASN A 334 1.91 -1.19 17.19
N GLY A 335 2.16 -1.91 18.29
CA GLY A 335 1.16 -2.21 19.31
C GLY A 335 0.77 -1.00 20.15
N TYR A 336 -0.49 -0.94 20.57
CA TYR A 336 -1.09 0.22 21.26
C TYR A 336 -1.99 -0.19 22.45
N ASP A 337 -1.75 -1.38 23.02
CA ASP A 337 -2.49 -1.88 24.19
C ASP A 337 -2.14 -1.16 25.50
N VAL A 338 -0.98 -0.50 25.53
CA VAL A 338 -0.49 0.33 26.65
C VAL A 338 -0.60 1.83 26.42
N GLU A 339 -1.09 2.26 25.25
CA GLU A 339 -1.26 3.69 24.94
C GLU A 339 -2.52 4.27 25.59
N PRO A 340 -2.50 5.56 25.98
CA PRO A 340 -3.71 6.32 26.23
C PRO A 340 -4.62 6.37 25.00
N GLY A 341 -5.92 6.54 25.23
CA GLY A 341 -6.88 6.75 24.15
C GLY A 341 -6.64 8.07 23.40
N PHE A 342 -7.11 8.15 22.16
CA PHE A 342 -6.86 9.30 21.29
C PHE A 342 -7.36 10.64 21.87
N LEU A 343 -8.49 10.63 22.60
CA LEU A 343 -9.09 11.80 23.25
C LEU A 343 -8.51 12.10 24.65
N TYR A 344 -7.47 11.37 25.11
CA TYR A 344 -6.86 11.57 26.42
C TYR A 344 -6.22 12.96 26.56
N ASN A 345 -5.55 13.43 25.51
CA ASN A 345 -4.85 14.73 25.48
C ASN A 345 -5.72 15.91 25.04
N PHE A 346 -7.02 15.70 24.80
CA PHE A 346 -7.97 16.78 24.53
C PHE A 346 -8.44 17.39 25.86
N THR A 347 -8.74 18.68 25.91
CA THR A 347 -9.36 19.29 27.11
C THR A 347 -10.82 18.85 27.29
N GLU A 348 -11.44 19.17 28.43
CA GLU A 348 -12.86 18.88 28.63
C GLU A 348 -13.74 19.71 27.69
N GLU A 349 -13.37 20.98 27.48
CA GLU A 349 -14.01 21.90 26.53
C GLU A 349 -13.93 21.35 25.10
N GLU A 350 -12.74 20.91 24.66
CA GLU A 350 -12.54 20.27 23.35
C GLU A 350 -13.44 19.02 23.21
N ARG A 351 -13.44 18.11 24.20
CA ARG A 351 -14.30 16.90 24.17
C ARG A 351 -15.80 17.18 24.20
N ASN A 352 -16.23 18.35 24.68
CA ASN A 352 -17.63 18.80 24.74
C ASN A 352 -18.08 19.50 23.44
N LEU A 353 -17.14 19.97 22.62
CA LEU A 353 -17.39 20.47 21.27
C LEU A 353 -17.57 19.34 20.25
N ILE A 354 -16.94 18.18 20.47
CA ILE A 354 -17.11 17.00 19.61
C ILE A 354 -18.49 16.37 19.83
N ILE A 355 -19.28 16.29 18.76
CA ILE A 355 -20.58 15.64 18.70
C ILE A 355 -20.38 14.14 18.54
N GLU A 356 -21.05 13.35 19.38
CA GLU A 356 -21.22 11.91 19.14
C GLU A 356 -22.26 11.71 18.03
N LYS A 357 -21.84 11.12 16.91
CA LYS A 357 -22.70 10.86 15.75
C LYS A 357 -23.00 9.37 15.63
N THR A 358 -24.19 9.06 15.16
CA THR A 358 -24.53 7.74 14.65
C THR A 358 -23.79 7.52 13.33
N ILE A 359 -22.83 6.59 13.35
CA ILE A 359 -22.03 6.17 12.21
C ILE A 359 -22.62 4.88 11.64
N LEU A 360 -22.84 4.88 10.34
CA LEU A 360 -23.25 3.69 9.59
C LEU A 360 -22.03 3.11 8.86
N THR A 361 -21.89 1.79 8.91
CA THR A 361 -20.84 1.03 8.21
C THR A 361 -21.44 -0.26 7.68
N GLU A 362 -20.98 -0.74 6.52
CA GLU A 362 -21.33 -2.08 6.05
C GLU A 362 -20.92 -3.13 7.09
N GLY A 363 -21.77 -4.15 7.26
CA GLY A 363 -21.42 -5.34 8.02
C GLY A 363 -20.46 -6.22 7.23
N ASN A 364 -19.48 -6.81 7.92
CA ASN A 364 -18.52 -7.70 7.27
C ASN A 364 -19.12 -9.07 6.91
N MET A 365 -18.30 -9.91 6.27
CA MET A 365 -18.65 -11.27 5.86
C MET A 365 -19.05 -12.23 7.01
N LEU A 366 -18.83 -11.84 8.28
CA LEU A 366 -19.23 -12.60 9.47
C LEU A 366 -20.45 -12.00 10.19
N SER A 367 -20.94 -10.85 9.73
CA SER A 367 -22.07 -10.13 10.32
C SER A 367 -23.42 -10.72 9.90
N ASP A 368 -24.33 -10.86 10.86
CA ASP A 368 -25.76 -11.14 10.61
C ASP A 368 -26.54 -9.90 10.11
N LYS A 369 -25.91 -8.71 10.12
CA LYS A 369 -26.50 -7.43 9.68
C LYS A 369 -25.76 -6.87 8.46
N GLU A 370 -26.50 -6.40 7.47
CA GLU A 370 -25.98 -5.69 6.30
C GLU A 370 -25.38 -4.32 6.65
N ILE A 371 -25.97 -3.61 7.63
CA ILE A 371 -25.48 -2.34 8.16
C ILE A 371 -25.28 -2.44 9.67
N ILE A 372 -24.12 -1.97 10.12
CA ILE A 372 -23.74 -1.79 11.51
C ILE A 372 -23.93 -0.32 11.88
N GLU A 373 -24.56 -0.09 13.04
CA GLU A 373 -24.81 1.22 13.61
C GLU A 373 -23.98 1.37 14.89
N THR A 374 -23.10 2.37 14.94
CA THR A 374 -22.32 2.74 16.12
C THR A 374 -22.56 4.21 16.46
N ASN A 375 -22.37 4.58 17.73
CA ASN A 375 -22.29 5.99 18.12
C ASN A 375 -20.83 6.29 18.45
N ASP A 376 -20.26 7.27 17.75
CA ASP A 376 -18.84 7.59 17.77
C ASP A 376 -18.63 9.11 17.81
N LYS A 377 -17.68 9.57 18.64
CA LYS A 377 -17.13 10.93 18.60
C LYS A 377 -16.03 11.06 17.54
N VAL A 378 -15.28 9.98 17.33
CA VAL A 378 -14.13 9.92 16.42
C VAL A 378 -14.25 8.67 15.55
N PHE A 379 -14.11 8.84 14.23
CA PHE A 379 -14.27 7.77 13.25
C PHE A 379 -13.21 7.85 12.15
N LEU A 380 -13.03 6.77 11.39
CA LEU A 380 -12.32 6.79 10.11
C LEU A 380 -13.35 6.89 8.99
N LEU A 381 -13.04 7.61 7.91
CA LEU A 381 -13.97 7.74 6.78
C LEU A 381 -14.32 6.37 6.16
N SER A 382 -15.51 6.25 5.59
CA SER A 382 -15.85 5.16 4.67
C SER A 382 -15.39 5.49 3.24
N VAL A 383 -15.46 4.52 2.33
CA VAL A 383 -15.22 4.71 0.89
C VAL A 383 -16.12 5.82 0.31
N ASP A 384 -17.41 5.83 0.65
CA ASP A 384 -18.34 6.88 0.18
C ASP A 384 -18.02 8.27 0.75
N GLU A 385 -17.56 8.33 2.00
CA GLU A 385 -17.27 9.59 2.68
C GLU A 385 -15.96 10.25 2.20
N VAL A 386 -15.09 9.49 1.52
CA VAL A 386 -13.92 10.03 0.83
C VAL A 386 -14.33 11.03 -0.27
N GLU A 387 -15.53 10.91 -0.86
CA GLU A 387 -16.02 11.89 -1.84
C GLU A 387 -16.14 13.31 -1.25
N TRP A 388 -16.33 13.46 0.07
CA TRP A 388 -16.37 14.76 0.73
C TRP A 388 -15.06 15.55 0.57
N LEU A 389 -13.92 14.86 0.41
CA LEU A 389 -12.63 15.52 0.14
C LEU A 389 -12.62 16.21 -1.21
N LYS A 390 -13.21 15.58 -2.23
CA LYS A 390 -13.33 16.14 -3.58
C LYS A 390 -14.25 17.37 -3.58
N ASP A 391 -15.38 17.31 -2.88
CA ASP A 391 -16.29 18.46 -2.74
C ASP A 391 -15.63 19.63 -2.01
N ALA A 392 -14.75 19.34 -1.05
CA ALA A 392 -13.96 20.32 -0.32
C ALA A 392 -12.66 20.78 -1.02
N GLY A 393 -12.32 20.23 -2.19
CA GLY A 393 -11.11 20.57 -2.95
C GLY A 393 -9.80 20.06 -2.31
N ILE A 394 -9.88 19.04 -1.45
CA ILE A 394 -8.78 18.47 -0.67
C ILE A 394 -8.26 17.19 -1.34
N SER A 395 -6.95 16.96 -1.26
CA SER A 395 -6.34 15.71 -1.71
C SER A 395 -6.78 14.52 -0.85
N ILE A 396 -7.10 13.40 -1.49
CA ILE A 396 -7.27 12.10 -0.83
C ILE A 396 -5.95 11.65 -0.17
N PHE A 397 -4.83 11.99 -0.79
CA PHE A 397 -3.49 11.68 -0.29
C PHE A 397 -3.08 12.67 0.82
N ALA A 398 -2.38 12.17 1.84
CA ALA A 398 -1.82 12.98 2.91
C ALA A 398 -0.47 12.43 3.37
N LYS A 399 0.37 13.33 3.88
CA LYS A 399 1.64 13.00 4.53
C LYS A 399 1.45 12.66 6.00
N PRO A 400 2.37 11.92 6.63
CA PRO A 400 2.44 11.75 8.08
C PRO A 400 2.99 13.00 8.78
N THR A 401 2.59 13.17 10.04
CA THR A 401 3.27 14.08 10.98
C THR A 401 4.69 13.57 11.28
N GLU A 402 5.56 14.44 11.78
CA GLU A 402 6.88 13.99 12.21
C GLU A 402 6.78 12.94 13.34
N GLU A 403 5.79 13.08 14.21
CA GLU A 403 5.50 12.19 15.33
C GLU A 403 5.08 10.80 14.82
N ALA A 404 4.25 10.73 13.77
CA ALA A 404 3.92 9.47 13.11
C ALA A 404 5.15 8.79 12.49
N ILE A 405 6.09 9.55 11.91
CA ILE A 405 7.37 9.01 11.40
C ILE A 405 8.27 8.53 12.56
N LYS A 406 8.27 9.24 13.70
CA LYS A 406 9.07 8.88 14.90
C LYS A 406 8.52 7.65 15.63
N GLN A 407 7.21 7.42 15.59
CA GLN A 407 6.52 6.29 16.24
C GLN A 407 6.49 5.01 15.38
N ASP A 408 6.79 5.10 14.08
CA ASP A 408 6.75 3.98 13.15
C ASP A 408 7.85 2.94 13.43
N GLU A 409 7.48 1.86 14.13
CA GLU A 409 8.38 0.74 14.45
C GLU A 409 8.66 -0.17 13.23
N THR A 410 7.84 -0.15 12.18
CA THR A 410 8.09 -0.92 10.94
C THR A 410 8.99 -0.17 9.96
N TYR A 411 9.33 1.08 10.27
CA TYR A 411 10.13 2.00 9.44
C TYR A 411 9.53 2.27 8.06
N MET A 412 8.27 1.89 7.81
CA MET A 412 7.58 2.00 6.52
C MET A 412 7.59 3.44 5.99
N TYR A 413 7.26 4.45 6.80
CA TYR A 413 7.38 5.85 6.37
C TYR A 413 8.82 6.22 6.06
N SER A 414 9.76 5.91 6.96
CA SER A 414 11.17 6.24 6.73
C SER A 414 11.76 5.54 5.50
N LYS A 415 11.25 4.36 5.16
CA LYS A 415 11.65 3.55 4.00
C LYS A 415 11.06 4.14 2.73
N THR A 416 9.74 4.33 2.67
CA THR A 416 9.05 4.96 1.53
C THR A 416 9.62 6.34 1.22
N ILE A 417 9.92 7.16 2.23
CA ILE A 417 10.57 8.47 2.05
C ILE A 417 12.01 8.32 1.51
N LYS A 418 12.80 7.34 1.99
CA LYS A 418 14.16 7.06 1.47
C LYS A 418 14.16 6.46 0.06
N GLU A 419 13.08 5.78 -0.32
CA GLU A 419 12.91 5.15 -1.64
C GLU A 419 12.42 6.15 -2.71
N GLY A 420 12.20 7.42 -2.36
CA GLY A 420 11.95 8.52 -3.30
C GLY A 420 10.48 8.85 -3.55
N TYR A 421 9.54 8.20 -2.86
CA TYR A 421 8.12 8.51 -2.98
C TYR A 421 7.80 9.89 -2.37
N GLU A 422 6.92 10.66 -3.03
CA GLU A 422 6.50 11.97 -2.55
C GLU A 422 5.74 11.82 -1.21
N THR A 423 6.15 12.60 -0.20
CA THR A 423 5.74 12.38 1.20
C THR A 423 4.24 12.52 1.44
N ASP A 424 3.54 13.24 0.57
CA ASP A 424 2.09 13.45 0.56
C ASP A 424 1.31 12.26 0.02
N THR A 425 1.96 11.31 -0.67
CA THR A 425 1.38 10.04 -1.09
C THR A 425 1.70 8.94 -0.07
N LEU A 426 0.97 8.90 1.06
CA LEU A 426 1.14 7.84 2.05
C LEU A 426 -0.18 7.17 2.46
N LEU A 427 -0.05 5.88 2.76
CA LEU A 427 -1.15 4.93 2.95
C LEU A 427 -1.95 5.25 4.22
N TRP A 428 -3.29 5.31 4.15
CA TRP A 428 -4.14 5.48 5.34
C TRP A 428 -5.48 4.74 5.25
N ARG A 429 -5.98 4.25 6.39
CA ARG A 429 -7.11 3.31 6.45
C ARG A 429 -8.49 3.98 6.43
N LEU A 430 -9.43 3.32 5.77
CA LEU A 430 -10.88 3.58 5.83
C LEU A 430 -11.55 2.54 6.73
N ARG A 431 -12.78 2.81 7.18
CA ARG A 431 -13.57 1.85 8.01
C ARG A 431 -14.38 0.83 7.21
N THR A 432 -14.53 1.02 5.89
CA THR A 432 -15.34 0.12 5.06
C THR A 432 -14.69 -1.27 4.97
N PRO A 433 -15.39 -2.35 5.35
CA PRO A 433 -14.90 -3.72 5.15
C PRO A 433 -14.88 -4.08 3.65
N VAL A 434 -14.04 -5.05 3.28
CA VAL A 434 -14.07 -5.65 1.95
C VAL A 434 -14.98 -6.88 1.99
N ASN A 435 -15.97 -6.93 1.10
CA ASN A 435 -17.08 -7.90 1.21
C ASN A 435 -16.73 -9.36 0.89
N ASP A 436 -15.53 -9.64 0.37
CA ASP A 436 -15.04 -11.01 0.10
C ASP A 436 -14.08 -11.56 1.18
N SER A 437 -13.79 -10.78 2.23
CA SER A 437 -12.89 -11.18 3.31
C SER A 437 -13.28 -10.53 4.64
N PRO A 438 -13.42 -11.29 5.74
CA PRO A 438 -13.61 -10.73 7.09
C PRO A 438 -12.36 -10.08 7.69
N SER A 439 -11.24 -10.06 6.95
CA SER A 439 -9.95 -9.63 7.46
C SER A 439 -9.34 -8.50 6.64
N LYS A 440 -10.10 -7.84 5.75
CA LYS A 440 -9.61 -6.73 4.91
C LYS A 440 -10.50 -5.50 5.01
N CYS A 441 -9.90 -4.32 5.07
CA CYS A 441 -10.58 -3.03 4.97
C CYS A 441 -10.03 -2.27 3.79
N TYR A 442 -10.86 -1.40 3.19
CA TYR A 442 -10.36 -0.43 2.23
C TYR A 442 -9.42 0.58 2.88
N MET A 443 -8.53 1.12 2.06
CA MET A 443 -7.55 2.12 2.44
C MET A 443 -7.17 2.96 1.22
N VAL A 444 -6.69 4.18 1.46
CA VAL A 444 -6.14 5.00 0.40
C VAL A 444 -4.76 4.46 0.04
N SER A 445 -4.56 4.15 -1.25
CA SER A 445 -3.36 3.52 -1.79
C SER A 445 -2.66 4.38 -2.83
N ILE A 446 -1.33 4.32 -2.81
CA ILE A 446 -0.43 5.11 -3.67
C ILE A 446 -0.17 4.44 -5.03
N ASP A 447 -0.54 3.16 -5.15
CA ASP A 447 -0.14 2.31 -6.28
C ASP A 447 -1.00 2.50 -7.54
N SER A 448 -2.04 3.34 -7.49
CA SER A 448 -2.87 3.70 -8.66
C SER A 448 -3.47 5.11 -8.52
N ALA A 449 -2.99 6.07 -9.31
CA ALA A 449 -3.59 7.41 -9.37
C ALA A 449 -5.01 7.42 -9.98
N SER A 450 -5.39 6.38 -10.71
CA SER A 450 -6.74 6.18 -11.27
C SER A 450 -7.70 5.47 -10.32
N GLU A 451 -7.19 4.65 -9.40
CA GLU A 451 -7.97 3.88 -8.41
C GLU A 451 -7.28 4.00 -7.04
N PRO A 452 -7.35 5.17 -6.37
CA PRO A 452 -6.57 5.46 -5.16
C PRO A 452 -7.12 4.79 -3.89
N ILE A 453 -8.01 3.80 -4.03
CA ILE A 453 -8.62 3.03 -2.93
C ILE A 453 -8.36 1.56 -3.19
N ASP A 454 -7.64 0.91 -2.28
CA ASP A 454 -7.29 -0.52 -2.34
C ASP A 454 -7.92 -1.27 -1.16
N GLY A 455 -8.41 -2.48 -1.40
CA GLY A 455 -8.93 -3.42 -0.41
C GLY A 455 -8.05 -4.67 -0.24
N SER A 456 -6.85 -4.71 -0.82
CA SER A 456 -6.02 -5.91 -0.86
C SER A 456 -5.43 -6.32 0.50
N PHE A 457 -5.23 -5.36 1.40
CA PHE A 457 -4.46 -5.52 2.65
C PHE A 457 -5.29 -5.99 3.86
N TYR A 458 -4.67 -6.85 4.68
CA TYR A 458 -5.28 -7.34 5.91
C TYR A 458 -5.40 -6.26 7.00
N VAL A 459 -6.37 -6.37 7.91
CA VAL A 459 -6.65 -5.42 9.00
C VAL A 459 -5.69 -5.50 10.19
N GLY A 460 -5.15 -6.69 10.46
CA GLY A 460 -4.07 -6.93 11.41
C GLY A 460 -2.69 -6.90 10.74
N ALA A 461 -2.54 -6.11 9.68
CA ALA A 461 -1.25 -5.73 9.12
C ALA A 461 -0.98 -4.24 9.38
N GLU A 462 0.28 -3.92 9.68
CA GLU A 462 0.68 -2.59 10.16
C GLU A 462 1.45 -1.87 9.06
N GLY A 463 1.87 -0.63 9.30
CA GLY A 463 2.45 0.19 8.23
C GLY A 463 1.41 1.00 7.45
N PHE A 464 0.20 1.16 8.00
CA PHE A 464 -0.84 2.02 7.44
C PHE A 464 -1.27 3.12 8.42
N GLY A 465 -1.52 4.29 7.85
CA GLY A 465 -1.85 5.50 8.55
C GLY A 465 -3.26 5.58 9.11
N ILE A 466 -3.39 6.31 10.21
CA ILE A 466 -4.67 6.67 10.83
C ILE A 466 -4.92 8.17 10.62
N ARG A 467 -5.99 8.49 9.87
CA ARG A 467 -6.56 9.85 9.75
C ARG A 467 -7.93 9.88 10.42
N PRO A 468 -8.02 10.26 11.71
CA PRO A 468 -9.32 10.43 12.35
C PRO A 468 -10.11 11.59 11.74
N ALA A 469 -11.43 11.42 11.75
CA ALA A 469 -12.44 12.44 11.53
C ALA A 469 -13.29 12.62 12.79
N ILE A 470 -13.78 13.84 13.00
CA ILE A 470 -14.67 14.23 14.10
C ILE A 470 -15.79 15.12 13.58
N THR A 471 -16.92 15.21 14.28
CA THR A 471 -17.94 16.25 14.02
C THR A 471 -17.94 17.25 15.17
N VAL A 472 -17.91 18.55 14.87
CA VAL A 472 -17.91 19.62 15.89
C VAL A 472 -19.18 20.47 15.84
N ASP A 473 -19.62 20.92 17.02
CA ASP A 473 -20.78 21.80 17.20
C ASP A 473 -20.37 23.26 17.07
N LEU A 474 -20.69 23.88 15.94
CA LEU A 474 -20.37 25.28 15.65
C LEU A 474 -21.20 26.26 16.50
N THR A 475 -22.29 25.81 17.12
CA THR A 475 -23.16 26.66 17.95
C THR A 475 -22.67 26.84 19.38
N LYS A 476 -21.71 26.01 19.83
CA LYS A 476 -21.07 26.10 21.16
C LYS A 476 -19.82 26.98 21.18
N LEU A 477 -19.41 27.52 20.04
CA LEU A 477 -18.21 28.36 19.88
C LEU A 477 -18.57 29.85 20.05
N ASP A 478 -19.16 30.24 21.18
CA ASP A 478 -19.58 31.63 21.48
C ASP A 478 -18.56 32.42 22.35
#